data_AF-A0A7X6V371-F1
#
_entry.id   AF-A0A7X6V371-F1
#
_cell.length_a   1.000
_cell.length_b   1.000
_cell.length_c   1.000
_cell.angle_alpha   90.00
_cell.angle_beta   90.00
_cell.angle_gamma   90.00
#
_symmetry.space_group_name_H-M   'P 1'
#
loop_
_entity.id
_entity.type
_entity.pdbx_description
1 polymer ?
#
loop_
_entity_poly.entity_id
_entity_poly.type
_entity_poly.pdbx_seq_one_letter_code
_entity_poly.pdbx_strand_id
1 'polypeptide(L)'
;MDTDFLTEEAYRVLIGRSGEISEYLRAEIGSLSRLYPNEDSYLGAMHQYVLSVAIAPYEYLDGWNLLEEIDVREFGEQVEALAKEILAVIKLPFDQRGAVGE
;
A
#
# COMPACT_ATOMS: atom_id res chain seq x y z
N MET A 1 8.05 10.72 -6.52
CA MET A 1 8.72 9.70 -7.37
C MET A 1 7.69 9.09 -8.30
N ASP A 2 8.11 8.28 -9.27
CA ASP A 2 7.21 7.41 -10.04
C ASP A 2 7.21 6.01 -9.42
N THR A 3 6.10 5.28 -9.53
CA THR A 3 6.01 3.88 -9.12
C THR A 3 6.90 2.97 -9.95
N ASP A 4 7.27 3.39 -11.16
CA ASP A 4 8.21 2.65 -12.02
C ASP A 4 9.62 2.60 -11.41
N PHE A 5 9.97 3.54 -10.52
CA PHE A 5 11.26 3.56 -9.82
C PHE A 5 11.27 2.76 -8.52
N LEU A 6 10.25 1.95 -8.25
CA LEU A 6 10.24 1.05 -7.11
C LEU A 6 11.12 -0.18 -7.38
N THR A 7 11.77 -0.64 -6.33
CA THR A 7 12.34 -1.99 -6.27
C THR A 7 11.24 -3.03 -6.36
N GLU A 8 11.59 -4.21 -6.88
CA GLU A 8 10.66 -5.32 -7.10
C GLU A 8 9.78 -5.62 -5.89
N GLU A 9 10.36 -5.74 -4.70
CA GLU A 9 9.60 -6.00 -3.48
C GLU A 9 8.69 -4.84 -3.07
N ALA A 10 9.15 -3.60 -3.24
CA ALA A 10 8.33 -2.43 -2.95
C ALA A 10 7.16 -2.31 -3.93
N TYR A 11 7.37 -2.56 -5.22
CA TYR A 11 6.31 -2.58 -6.22
C TYR A 11 5.30 -3.69 -5.96
N ARG A 12 5.80 -4.91 -5.72
CA ARG A 12 4.99 -6.10 -5.45
C ARG A 12 4.03 -5.85 -4.29
N VAL A 13 4.51 -5.25 -3.20
CA VAL A 13 3.68 -4.97 -2.03
C VAL A 13 2.81 -3.73 -2.22
N LEU A 14 3.36 -2.59 -2.63
CA LEU A 14 2.60 -1.33 -2.71
C LEU A 14 1.54 -1.34 -3.82
N ILE A 15 1.84 -1.94 -4.98
CA ILE A 15 0.95 -1.88 -6.15
C ILE A 15 0.29 -3.23 -6.41
N GLY A 16 1.04 -4.33 -6.30
CA GLY A 16 0.50 -5.68 -6.50
C GLY A 16 -0.51 -6.04 -5.41
N ARG A 17 -0.06 -6.14 -4.16
CA ARG A 17 -0.89 -6.59 -3.03
C ARG A 17 -2.05 -5.64 -2.72
N SER A 18 -1.85 -4.32 -2.83
CA SER A 18 -2.96 -3.37 -2.69
C SER A 18 -4.04 -3.58 -3.76
N GLY A 19 -3.66 -3.90 -5.00
CA GLY A 19 -4.59 -4.17 -6.10
C GLY A 19 -5.37 -5.47 -5.96
N GLU A 20 -4.81 -6.47 -5.27
CA GLU A 20 -5.52 -7.69 -4.90
C GLU A 20 -6.61 -7.44 -3.85
N ILE A 21 -6.41 -6.43 -2.99
CA ILE A 21 -7.36 -6.06 -1.93
C ILE A 21 -8.46 -5.13 -2.47
N SER A 22 -8.06 -4.07 -3.18
CA SER A 22 -8.98 -3.08 -3.75
C SER A 22 -8.29 -2.26 -4.85
N GLU A 23 -8.96 -2.12 -5.98
CA GLU A 23 -8.46 -1.26 -7.07
C GLU A 23 -8.35 0.22 -6.65
N TYR A 24 -9.23 0.67 -5.74
CA TYR A 24 -9.22 2.02 -5.18
C TYR A 24 -8.02 2.24 -4.28
N LEU A 25 -7.71 1.26 -3.43
CA LEU A 25 -6.55 1.31 -2.56
C LEU A 25 -5.25 1.38 -3.36
N ARG A 26 -5.14 0.57 -4.43
CA ARG A 26 -4.01 0.63 -5.37
C ARG A 26 -3.90 2.00 -6.04
N ALA A 27 -5.02 2.55 -6.50
CA ALA A 27 -5.03 3.84 -7.17
C ALA A 27 -4.58 4.97 -6.24
N GLU A 28 -5.06 4.99 -4.99
CA GLU A 28 -4.63 5.98 -3.99
C GLU A 28 -3.15 5.85 -3.66
N ILE A 29 -2.68 4.64 -3.33
CA ILE A 29 -1.26 4.38 -3.05
C ILE A 29 -0.41 4.86 -4.24
N GLY A 30 -0.70 4.38 -5.45
CA GLY A 30 0.03 4.79 -6.65
C GLY A 30 0.04 6.30 -6.88
N SER A 31 -1.09 6.99 -6.66
CA SER A 31 -1.19 8.45 -6.82
C SER A 31 -0.35 9.23 -5.80
N LEU A 32 -0.14 8.68 -4.61
CA LEU A 32 0.62 9.31 -3.52
C LEU A 32 2.13 9.23 -3.75
N SER A 33 2.62 8.30 -4.57
CA SER A 33 4.05 8.15 -4.91
C SER A 33 4.73 9.46 -5.33
N ARG A 34 4.02 10.30 -6.09
CA ARG A 34 4.53 11.60 -6.58
C ARG A 34 4.90 12.56 -5.46
N LEU A 35 4.30 12.42 -4.28
CA LEU A 35 4.52 13.29 -3.12
C LEU A 35 5.83 13.00 -2.38
N TYR A 36 6.45 11.85 -2.65
CA TYR A 36 7.62 11.38 -1.92
C TYR A 36 8.86 11.39 -2.79
N PRO A 37 10.01 11.87 -2.29
CA PRO A 37 11.21 12.01 -3.11
C PRO A 37 11.91 10.67 -3.40
N ASN A 38 11.69 9.63 -2.58
CA ASN A 38 12.35 8.33 -2.70
C ASN A 38 11.50 7.20 -2.10
N GLU A 39 11.88 5.96 -2.41
CA GLU A 39 11.16 4.75 -2.01
C GLU A 39 11.01 4.63 -0.49
N ASP A 40 12.06 4.88 0.30
CA ASP A 40 11.98 4.73 1.77
C ASP A 40 10.98 5.70 2.38
N SER A 41 11.00 6.97 1.95
CA SER A 41 10.05 7.97 2.42
C SER A 41 8.61 7.63 2.01
N TYR A 42 8.46 7.02 0.83
CA TYR A 42 7.17 6.59 0.32
C TYR A 42 6.62 5.36 1.07
N LEU A 43 7.42 4.30 1.24
CA LEU A 43 7.08 3.12 2.03
C LEU A 43 6.69 3.50 3.45
N GLY A 44 7.46 4.37 4.10
CA GLY A 44 7.18 4.87 5.44
C GLY A 44 5.82 5.56 5.53
N ALA A 45 5.48 6.39 4.55
CA ALA A 45 4.18 7.05 4.49
C ALA A 45 3.03 6.09 4.17
N MET A 46 3.22 5.16 3.23
CA MET A 46 2.20 4.17 2.87
C MET A 46 1.92 3.21 4.03
N HIS A 47 2.93 2.84 4.81
CA HIS A 47 2.73 2.08 6.04
C HIS A 47 1.77 2.81 7.01
N GLN A 48 1.96 4.11 7.23
CA GLN A 48 1.07 4.90 8.10
C GLN A 48 -0.33 5.03 7.52
N TYR A 49 -0.43 5.31 6.21
CA TYR A 49 -1.71 5.43 5.51
C TYR A 49 -2.52 4.14 5.58
N VAL A 50 -1.93 3.01 5.18
CA VAL A 50 -2.58 1.69 5.19
C VAL A 50 -2.97 1.29 6.63
N LEU A 51 -2.12 1.58 7.62
CA LEU A 51 -2.48 1.32 9.02
C LEU A 51 -3.69 2.15 9.47
N SER A 52 -3.80 3.41 9.04
CA SER A 52 -4.97 4.24 9.35
C SER A 52 -6.26 3.69 8.72
N VAL A 53 -6.17 3.17 7.48
CA VAL A 53 -7.28 2.49 6.81
C VAL A 53 -7.67 1.20 7.56
N ALA A 54 -6.70 0.43 8.04
CA ALA A 54 -6.96 -0.79 8.81
C ALA A 54 -7.62 -0.51 10.18
N ILE A 55 -7.34 0.65 10.80
CA ILE A 55 -7.95 1.06 12.07
C ILE A 55 -9.41 1.48 11.87
N ALA A 56 -9.73 2.09 10.73
CA ALA A 56 -11.07 2.60 10.41
C ALA A 56 -11.54 2.15 9.01
N PRO A 57 -11.69 0.83 8.76
CA PRO A 57 -12.02 0.30 7.44
C PRO A 57 -13.40 0.75 6.96
N TYR A 58 -14.35 0.94 7.90
CA TYR A 58 -15.68 1.43 7.58
C TYR A 58 -15.65 2.83 6.94
N GLU A 59 -14.88 3.77 7.50
CA GLU A 59 -14.79 5.14 6.99
C GLU A 59 -14.20 5.18 5.58
N TYR A 60 -13.19 4.34 5.33
CA TYR A 60 -12.59 4.20 4.02
C TYR A 60 -13.58 3.67 2.99
N LEU A 61 -14.26 2.56 3.31
CA LEU A 61 -15.21 1.92 2.41
C LEU A 61 -16.45 2.80 2.17
N ASP A 62 -16.92 3.53 3.18
CA ASP A 62 -18.01 4.51 3.03
C ASP A 62 -17.62 5.65 2.09
N GLY A 63 -16.39 6.18 2.23
CA GLY A 63 -15.86 7.22 1.36
C GLY A 63 -15.79 6.84 -0.13
N TRP A 64 -15.65 5.54 -0.41
CA TRP A 64 -15.68 4.97 -1.76
C TRP A 64 -17.02 4.33 -2.15
N ASN A 65 -18.03 4.38 -1.27
CA ASN A 65 -19.33 3.74 -1.45
C ASN A 65 -19.26 2.22 -1.72
N LEU A 66 -18.37 1.52 -1.01
CA LEU A 66 -18.08 0.08 -1.18
C LEU A 66 -18.69 -0.81 -0.07
N LEU A 67 -19.43 -0.24 0.87
CA LEU A 67 -19.98 -0.96 2.03
C LEU A 67 -20.97 -2.07 1.65
N GLU A 68 -21.59 -2.00 0.48
CA GLU A 68 -22.50 -3.06 -0.02
C GLU A 68 -21.76 -4.17 -0.76
N GLU A 69 -20.52 -3.93 -1.19
CA GLU A 69 -19.74 -4.83 -2.05
C GLU A 69 -18.65 -5.57 -1.29
N ILE A 70 -18.12 -4.97 -0.23
CA ILE A 70 -16.95 -5.45 0.50
C ILE A 70 -17.30 -5.70 1.97
N ASP A 71 -16.92 -6.86 2.49
CA ASP A 71 -17.00 -7.12 3.93
C ASP A 71 -15.98 -6.26 4.68
N VAL A 72 -16.48 -5.38 5.54
CA VAL A 72 -15.67 -4.38 6.28
C VAL A 72 -14.60 -5.04 7.15
N ARG A 73 -14.91 -6.20 7.74
CA ARG A 73 -13.99 -6.91 8.62
C ARG A 73 -12.89 -7.57 7.81
N GLU A 74 -13.26 -8.31 6.77
CA GLU A 74 -12.31 -8.98 5.88
C GLU A 74 -11.37 -7.96 5.23
N PHE A 75 -11.89 -6.82 4.78
CA PHE A 75 -11.09 -5.72 4.25
C PHE A 75 -10.11 -5.19 5.30
N GLY A 76 -10.57 -4.91 6.52
CA GLY A 76 -9.69 -4.45 7.60
C GLY A 76 -8.56 -5.42 7.91
N GLU A 77 -8.84 -6.73 7.97
CA GLU A 77 -7.85 -7.78 8.20
C GLU A 77 -6.82 -7.85 7.05
N GLN A 78 -7.26 -7.72 5.79
CA GLN A 78 -6.38 -7.69 4.61
C GLN A 78 -5.49 -6.44 4.57
N VAL A 79 -6.04 -5.26 4.87
CA VAL A 79 -5.28 -4.01 4.91
C VAL A 79 -4.26 -4.01 6.07
N GLU A 80 -4.61 -4.59 7.22
CA GLU A 80 -3.65 -4.78 8.32
C GLU A 80 -2.50 -5.71 7.92
N ALA A 81 -2.79 -6.78 7.17
CA ALA A 81 -1.77 -7.66 6.62
C ALA A 81 -0.86 -6.93 5.62
N LEU A 82 -1.43 -6.09 4.74
CA LEU A 82 -0.66 -5.23 3.84
C LEU A 82 0.29 -4.30 4.60
N ALA A 83 -0.16 -3.66 5.69
CA ALA A 83 0.71 -2.82 6.52
C ALA A 83 1.91 -3.61 7.06
N LYS A 84 1.70 -4.85 7.51
CA LYS A 84 2.78 -5.74 7.99
C LYS A 84 3.75 -6.10 6.86
N GLU A 85 3.26 -6.35 5.66
CA GLU A 85 4.08 -6.61 4.46
C GLU A 85 4.93 -5.37 4.08
N ILE A 86 4.35 -4.17 4.08
CA ILE A 86 5.09 -2.91 3.83
C ILE A 86 6.19 -2.73 4.87
N LEU A 87 5.89 -2.97 6.15
CA LEU A 87 6.88 -2.89 7.22
C LEU A 87 8.02 -3.89 7.05
N ALA A 88 7.73 -5.08 6.51
CA ALA A 88 8.77 -6.06 6.19
C ALA A 88 9.71 -5.55 5.09
N VAL A 89 9.19 -4.92 4.03
CA VAL A 89 10.00 -4.31 2.97
C VAL A 89 10.86 -3.17 3.51
N ILE A 90 10.31 -2.30 4.36
CA ILE A 90 11.07 -1.21 5.01
C ILE A 90 12.29 -1.75 5.76
N LYS A 91 12.16 -2.92 6.41
CA LYS A 91 13.24 -3.56 7.18
C LYS A 91 14.31 -4.21 6.30
N LEU A 92 14.02 -4.47 5.02
CA LEU A 92 15.02 -4.94 4.08
C LEU A 92 15.93 -3.78 3.66
N PRO A 93 17.26 -3.96 3.67
CA PRO A 93 18.18 -3.03 3.03
C PRO A 93 17.81 -2.82 1.56
N PHE A 94 17.97 -1.61 1.03
CA PHE A 94 17.57 -1.25 -0.33
C PHE A 94 18.15 -2.21 -1.40
N ASP A 95 19.42 -2.61 -1.25
CA ASP A 95 20.12 -3.56 -2.12
C ASP A 95 19.57 -5.00 -2.09
N GLN A 96 18.70 -5.32 -1.13
CA GLN A 96 18.06 -6.63 -0.97
C GLN A 96 16.59 -6.65 -1.41
N ARG A 97 16.04 -5.52 -1.86
CA ARG A 97 14.62 -5.42 -2.28
C ARG A 97 14.37 -5.80 -3.75
N GLY A 98 15.41 -6.28 -4.43
CA GLY A 98 15.36 -6.60 -5.86
C GLY A 98 15.75 -5.43 -6.75
N ALA A 99 15.68 -5.64 -8.06
CA ALA A 99 15.99 -4.60 -9.04
C ALA A 99 14.91 -3.50 -9.04
N VAL A 100 15.29 -2.28 -9.40
CA VAL A 100 14.35 -1.22 -9.75
C VAL A 100 13.62 -1.61 -11.03
N GLY A 101 12.31 -1.40 -11.12
CA GLY A 101 11.54 -1.60 -12.34
C GLY A 101 12.18 -0.91 -13.55
N GLU A 102 12.18 -1.59 -14.71
CA GLU A 102 12.69 -1.04 -15.98
C GLU A 102 11.74 -0.01 -16.60
#